data_AF-A0A2I1GGG7-F1
#
_entry.id   AF-A0A2I1GGG7-F1
#
_cell.length_a   1.000
_cell.length_b   1.000
_cell.length_c   1.000
_cell.angle_alpha   90.00
_cell.angle_beta   90.00
_cell.angle_gamma   90.00
#
_symmetry.space_group_name_H-M   'P 1'
#
loop_
_entity.id
_entity.type
_entity.pdbx_description
1 polymer ?
#
loop_
_entity_poly.entity_id
_entity_poly.type
_entity_poly.pdbx_seq_one_letter_code
_entity_poly.pdbx_strand_id
1 'polypeptide(L)'
;MVKPLRDQPNLFRRIRILQLSTVIIISILEGIQVIAFIGKLKDSKPITYYLSSATFNLYGIKLLYHIVIFLTLISTTYYFARFSRRWYHGPYQTDIYVDLVIFYLWVISGFTNVYPLLKGIKWECANEAFGSNVDFLMRVECDGYLFSTIFGWFMILEFFTSTILYLRLWKTRNWWDNNNTAETPSTESTKISPYEQHRLELDLGPRNSSNINLKQIF
;
A
#
# COMPACT_ATOMS: atom_id res chain seq x y z
N MET A 1 -19.55 -21.61 6.16
CA MET A 1 -20.18 -20.28 5.95
C MET A 1 -19.09 -19.22 5.83
N VAL A 2 -19.01 -18.51 4.70
CA VAL A 2 -18.06 -17.40 4.49
C VAL A 2 -18.63 -16.16 5.18
N LYS A 3 -17.90 -15.59 6.16
CA LYS A 3 -18.34 -14.36 6.84
C LYS A 3 -18.38 -13.19 5.83
N PRO A 4 -19.38 -12.29 5.88
CA PRO A 4 -19.42 -11.13 5.00
C PRO A 4 -18.19 -10.24 5.19
N LEU A 5 -17.67 -9.63 4.11
CA LEU A 5 -16.42 -8.84 4.15
C LEU A 5 -16.47 -7.67 5.14
N ARG A 6 -17.66 -7.12 5.41
CA ARG A 6 -17.89 -6.06 6.40
C ARG A 6 -17.48 -6.47 7.82
N ASP A 7 -17.63 -7.75 8.14
CA ASP A 7 -17.34 -8.28 9.49
C ASP A 7 -15.88 -8.78 9.59
N GLN A 8 -15.05 -8.42 8.62
CA GLN A 8 -13.64 -8.83 8.55
C GLN A 8 -12.66 -7.64 8.57
N PRO A 9 -12.75 -6.69 9.53
CA PRO A 9 -11.76 -5.59 9.64
C PRO A 9 -10.32 -6.10 9.77
N ASN A 10 -10.15 -7.26 10.42
CA ASN A 10 -8.83 -7.88 10.60
C ASN A 10 -8.17 -8.28 9.27
N LEU A 11 -8.95 -8.66 8.25
CA LEU A 11 -8.40 -8.99 6.94
C LEU A 11 -7.77 -7.75 6.29
N PHE A 12 -8.53 -6.66 6.21
CA PHE A 12 -8.05 -5.40 5.63
C PHE A 12 -6.88 -4.81 6.42
N ARG A 13 -6.91 -4.90 7.75
CA ARG A 13 -5.79 -4.49 8.60
C ARG A 13 -4.52 -5.30 8.30
N ARG A 14 -4.63 -6.62 8.13
CA ARG A 14 -3.49 -7.50 7.79
C ARG A 14 -2.90 -7.15 6.43
N ILE A 15 -3.74 -6.84 5.43
CA ILE A 15 -3.28 -6.39 4.11
C ILE A 15 -2.48 -5.08 4.24
N ARG A 16 -2.95 -4.12 5.03
CA ARG A 16 -2.20 -2.87 5.26
C ARG A 16 -0.87 -3.10 5.99
N ILE A 17 -0.83 -4.02 6.95
CA ILE A 17 0.43 -4.40 7.63
C ILE A 17 1.39 -5.03 6.63
N LEU A 18 0.89 -5.93 5.76
CA LEU A 18 1.71 -6.56 4.73
C LEU A 18 2.30 -5.51 3.78
N GLN A 19 1.46 -4.63 3.21
CA GLN A 19 1.89 -3.51 2.35
C GLN A 19 2.94 -2.62 3.01
N LEU A 20 2.73 -2.27 4.28
CA LEU A 20 3.67 -1.45 5.03
C LEU A 20 5.00 -2.20 5.28
N SER A 21 4.93 -3.48 5.62
CA SER A 21 6.14 -4.29 5.83
C SER A 21 6.96 -4.45 4.54
N THR A 22 6.29 -4.72 3.41
CA THR A 22 6.94 -4.90 2.11
C THR A 22 7.60 -3.60 1.66
N VAL A 23 6.93 -2.44 1.76
CA VAL A 23 7.54 -1.15 1.38
C VAL A 23 8.69 -0.74 2.31
N ILE A 24 8.65 -1.09 3.60
CA ILE A 24 9.77 -0.85 4.52
C ILE A 24 10.98 -1.69 4.12
N ILE A 25 10.79 -2.96 3.79
CA ILE A 25 11.87 -3.84 3.31
C ILE A 25 12.51 -3.26 2.04
N ILE A 26 11.69 -2.85 1.07
CA ILE A 26 12.17 -2.19 -0.15
C ILE A 26 12.96 -0.93 0.18
N SER A 27 12.45 -0.09 1.08
CA SER A 27 13.11 1.16 1.49
C SER A 27 14.49 0.90 2.11
N ILE A 28 14.63 -0.15 2.92
CA ILE A 28 15.92 -0.56 3.51
C ILE A 28 16.87 -1.06 2.41
N LEU A 29 16.40 -1.90 1.48
CA LEU A 29 17.21 -2.41 0.38
C LEU A 29 17.73 -1.27 -0.51
N GLU A 30 16.88 -0.31 -0.88
CA GLU A 30 17.29 0.87 -1.63
C GLU A 30 18.24 1.76 -0.82
N GLY A 31 17.99 1.93 0.48
CA GLY A 31 18.90 2.66 1.38
C GLY A 31 20.31 2.05 1.42
N ILE A 32 20.42 0.73 1.51
CA ILE A 32 21.70 0.01 1.47
C ILE A 32 22.40 0.23 0.12
N GLN A 33 21.68 0.17 -1.00
CA GLN A 33 22.23 0.44 -2.33
C GLN A 33 22.74 1.88 -2.45
N VAL A 34 21.99 2.87 -1.95
CA VAL A 34 22.41 4.29 -1.97
C VAL A 34 23.68 4.50 -1.14
N ILE A 35 23.78 3.87 0.04
CA ILE A 35 24.97 3.97 0.90
C ILE A 35 26.19 3.32 0.22
N ALA A 36 26.02 2.11 -0.33
CA ALA A 36 27.06 1.42 -1.09
C ALA A 36 27.55 2.29 -2.26
N PHE A 37 26.61 2.92 -2.98
CA PHE A 37 26.90 3.81 -4.08
C PHE A 37 27.68 5.08 -3.67
N ILE A 38 27.26 5.76 -2.61
CA ILE A 38 27.97 6.95 -2.08
C ILE A 38 29.38 6.58 -1.63
N GLY A 39 29.55 5.41 -1.00
CA GLY A 39 30.87 4.91 -0.59
C GLY A 39 31.86 4.77 -1.75
N LYS A 40 31.36 4.48 -2.96
CA LYS A 40 32.16 4.33 -4.18
C LYS A 40 32.53 5.65 -4.86
N LEU A 41 31.71 6.69 -4.71
CA LEU A 41 31.80 7.93 -5.49
C LEU A 41 32.27 9.14 -4.68
N LYS A 42 33.21 8.96 -3.75
CA LYS A 42 33.78 10.06 -2.93
C LYS A 42 34.13 11.34 -3.74
N ASP A 43 34.38 11.23 -5.04
CA ASP A 43 34.77 12.36 -5.91
C ASP A 43 33.79 12.74 -7.05
N SER A 44 32.55 12.22 -7.11
CA SER A 44 31.63 12.55 -8.22
C SER A 44 30.23 13.01 -7.79
N LYS A 45 29.56 13.81 -8.63
CA LYS A 45 28.22 14.36 -8.38
C LYS A 45 27.16 13.25 -8.51
N PRO A 46 26.47 12.85 -7.43
CA PRO A 46 25.57 11.68 -7.43
C PRO A 46 24.37 11.84 -8.36
N ILE A 47 23.79 13.05 -8.44
CA ILE A 47 22.58 13.32 -9.24
C ILE A 47 22.81 13.08 -10.75
N THR A 48 23.99 13.46 -11.26
CA THR A 48 24.32 13.32 -12.69
C THR A 48 24.41 11.86 -13.10
N TYR A 49 24.82 10.97 -12.19
CA TYR A 49 24.82 9.53 -12.42
C TYR A 49 23.41 8.94 -12.42
N TYR A 50 22.54 9.34 -11.48
CA TYR A 50 21.14 8.88 -11.44
C TYR A 50 20.34 9.27 -12.69
N LEU A 51 20.72 10.37 -13.34
CA LEU A 51 20.13 10.85 -14.59
C LEU A 51 20.90 10.39 -15.84
N SER A 52 22.00 9.63 -15.69
CA SER A 52 22.81 9.20 -16.82
C SER A 52 22.14 8.08 -17.61
N SER A 53 22.33 8.09 -18.93
CA SER A 53 21.84 7.03 -19.83
C SER A 53 22.42 5.65 -19.49
N ALA A 54 23.65 5.60 -18.98
CA ALA A 54 24.29 4.35 -18.54
C ALA A 54 23.54 3.71 -17.36
N THR A 55 23.20 4.50 -16.34
CA THR A 55 22.42 4.04 -15.18
C THR A 55 21.00 3.62 -15.58
N PHE A 56 20.38 4.36 -16.51
CA PHE A 56 19.08 3.98 -17.05
C PHE A 56 19.12 2.61 -17.76
N ASN A 57 20.16 2.33 -18.54
CA ASN A 57 20.31 1.05 -19.23
C ASN A 57 20.55 -0.12 -18.28
N LEU A 58 21.16 0.11 -17.11
CA LEU A 58 21.47 -0.93 -16.13
C LEU A 58 20.35 -1.17 -15.10
N TYR A 59 19.67 -0.11 -14.67
CA TYR A 59 18.76 -0.15 -13.53
C TYR A 59 17.36 0.44 -13.80
N GLY A 60 17.09 0.97 -15.00
CA GLY A 60 15.85 1.65 -15.33
C GLY A 60 15.74 3.06 -14.74
N ILE A 61 14.52 3.54 -14.52
CA ILE A 61 14.27 4.90 -13.99
C ILE A 61 14.30 4.86 -12.44
N LYS A 62 15.49 4.76 -11.84
CA LYS A 62 15.65 4.70 -10.37
C LYS A 62 14.92 5.85 -9.65
N LEU A 63 14.94 7.08 -10.19
CA LEU A 63 14.27 8.23 -9.57
C LEU A 63 12.75 8.02 -9.44
N LEU A 64 12.11 7.49 -10.49
CA LEU A 64 10.67 7.18 -10.46
C LEU A 64 10.38 6.15 -9.37
N TYR A 65 11.21 5.11 -9.29
CA TYR A 65 11.05 4.06 -8.29
C TYR A 65 11.14 4.59 -6.85
N HIS A 66 12.10 5.48 -6.57
CA HIS A 66 12.23 6.12 -5.25
C HIS A 66 11.00 6.99 -4.92
N ILE A 67 10.46 7.73 -5.90
CA ILE A 67 9.23 8.51 -5.73
C ILE A 67 8.05 7.58 -5.39
N VAL A 68 7.91 6.47 -6.11
CA VAL A 68 6.84 5.48 -5.88
C VAL A 68 6.94 4.89 -4.48
N ILE A 69 8.14 4.52 -4.01
CA ILE A 69 8.40 4.02 -2.66
C ILE A 69 7.97 5.05 -1.62
N PHE A 70 8.40 6.31 -1.77
CA PHE A 70 8.11 7.38 -0.83
C PHE A 70 6.59 7.67 -0.72
N LEU A 71 5.90 7.78 -1.86
CA LEU A 71 4.45 7.97 -1.89
C LEU A 71 3.71 6.78 -1.27
N THR A 72 4.20 5.57 -1.51
CA THR A 72 3.64 4.34 -0.93
C THR A 72 3.82 4.32 0.59
N LEU A 73 5.00 4.67 1.09
CA LEU A 73 5.29 4.72 2.52
C LEU A 73 4.37 5.72 3.24
N ILE A 74 4.24 6.94 2.71
CA ILE A 74 3.38 7.99 3.28
C ILE A 74 1.92 7.54 3.28
N SER A 75 1.42 7.08 2.13
CA SER A 75 0.02 6.69 1.99
C SER A 75 -0.30 5.51 2.91
N THR A 76 0.43 4.39 2.80
CA THR A 76 0.17 3.19 3.63
C THR A 76 0.27 3.48 5.13
N THR A 77 1.24 4.28 5.56
CA THR A 77 1.36 4.70 6.98
C THR A 77 0.15 5.51 7.43
N TYR A 78 -0.28 6.48 6.62
CA TYR A 78 -1.46 7.30 6.90
C TYR A 78 -2.74 6.46 7.00
N TYR A 79 -2.93 5.54 6.06
CA TYR A 79 -4.09 4.64 6.03
C TYR A 79 -4.07 3.63 7.18
N PHE A 80 -2.90 3.15 7.58
CA PHE A 80 -2.74 2.29 8.74
C PHE A 80 -3.05 3.03 10.05
N ALA A 81 -2.47 4.22 10.26
CA ALA A 81 -2.67 5.01 11.48
C ALA A 81 -4.14 5.42 11.68
N ARG A 82 -4.89 5.64 10.59
CA ARG A 82 -6.32 6.00 10.64
C ARG A 82 -7.27 4.85 10.37
N PHE A 83 -6.79 3.60 10.38
CA PHE A 83 -7.58 2.43 10.00
C PHE A 83 -8.89 2.31 10.77
N SER A 84 -8.84 2.32 12.11
CA SER A 84 -10.02 2.15 12.96
C SER A 84 -11.08 3.22 12.69
N ARG A 85 -10.69 4.50 12.68
CA ARG A 85 -11.61 5.61 12.43
C ARG A 85 -12.26 5.51 11.04
N ARG A 86 -11.48 5.21 10.00
CA ARG A 86 -12.00 5.12 8.62
C ARG A 86 -12.89 3.90 8.40
N TRP A 87 -12.59 2.79 9.07
CA TRP A 87 -13.40 1.57 9.01
C TRP A 87 -14.82 1.75 9.56
N TYR A 88 -15.01 2.63 10.55
CA TYR A 88 -16.33 2.89 11.14
C TYR A 88 -17.10 4.02 10.45
N HIS A 89 -16.43 5.11 10.08
CA HIS A 89 -17.14 6.28 9.53
C HIS A 89 -17.31 6.25 8.01
N GLY A 90 -16.51 5.50 7.26
CA GLY A 90 -16.44 5.66 5.80
C GLY A 90 -16.04 7.10 5.39
N PRO A 91 -15.85 7.41 4.09
CA PRO A 91 -16.15 6.61 2.91
C PRO A 91 -14.91 5.90 2.29
N TYR A 92 -15.15 4.73 1.69
CA TYR A 92 -14.14 3.83 1.10
C TYR A 92 -13.71 4.19 -0.34
N GLN A 93 -14.39 5.13 -0.98
CA GLN A 93 -14.12 5.46 -2.39
C GLN A 93 -12.73 6.08 -2.55
N THR A 94 -12.33 6.92 -1.59
CA THR A 94 -10.97 7.50 -1.55
C THR A 94 -9.90 6.43 -1.37
N ASP A 95 -10.16 5.42 -0.54
CA ASP A 95 -9.26 4.29 -0.31
C ASP A 95 -9.06 3.47 -1.61
N ILE A 96 -10.14 3.24 -2.37
CA ILE A 96 -10.10 2.59 -3.69
C ILE A 96 -9.25 3.40 -4.66
N TYR A 97 -9.47 4.73 -4.75
CA TYR A 97 -8.71 5.58 -5.66
C TYR A 97 -7.22 5.61 -5.31
N VAL A 98 -6.88 5.72 -4.02
CA VAL A 98 -5.46 5.71 -3.62
C VAL A 98 -4.82 4.36 -3.91
N ASP A 99 -5.47 3.24 -3.57
CA ASP A 99 -4.92 1.91 -3.87
C ASP A 99 -4.71 1.71 -5.38
N LEU A 100 -5.65 2.20 -6.20
CA LEU A 100 -5.56 2.13 -7.66
C LEU A 100 -4.46 3.02 -8.23
N VAL A 101 -4.30 4.26 -7.74
CA VAL A 101 -3.20 5.16 -8.17
C VAL A 101 -1.85 4.56 -7.81
N ILE A 102 -1.69 4.08 -6.57
CA ILE A 102 -0.45 3.46 -6.12
C ILE A 102 -0.18 2.17 -6.91
N PHE A 103 -1.19 1.34 -7.17
CA PHE A 103 -1.09 0.18 -8.05
C PHE A 103 -0.52 0.54 -9.42
N TYR A 104 -1.08 1.55 -10.10
CA TYR A 104 -0.57 1.98 -11.40
C TYR A 104 0.87 2.47 -11.34
N LEU A 105 1.24 3.23 -10.31
CA LEU A 105 2.61 3.69 -10.11
C LEU A 105 3.58 2.52 -9.94
N TRP A 106 3.22 1.49 -9.17
CA TRP A 106 4.02 0.27 -9.03
C TRP A 106 4.11 -0.52 -10.34
N VAL A 107 3.05 -0.60 -11.13
CA VAL A 107 3.09 -1.25 -12.46
C VAL A 107 4.05 -0.53 -13.39
N ILE A 108 3.93 0.80 -13.53
CA ILE A 108 4.83 1.60 -14.37
C ILE A 108 6.28 1.41 -13.90
N SER A 109 6.50 1.53 -12.59
CA SER A 109 7.85 1.39 -12.05
C SER A 109 8.41 -0.03 -12.16
N GLY A 110 7.58 -1.05 -12.03
CA GLY A 110 7.96 -2.45 -12.20
C GLY A 110 8.43 -2.73 -13.63
N PHE A 111 7.72 -2.23 -14.63
CA PHE A 111 8.15 -2.32 -16.03
C PHE A 111 9.45 -1.55 -16.30
N THR A 112 9.62 -0.35 -15.73
CA THR A 112 10.88 0.40 -15.90
C THR A 112 12.07 -0.33 -15.27
N ASN A 113 11.87 -1.02 -14.15
CA ASN A 113 12.93 -1.79 -13.48
C ASN A 113 13.23 -3.11 -14.20
N VAL A 114 12.28 -3.69 -14.93
CA VAL A 114 12.54 -4.90 -15.74
C VAL A 114 13.07 -4.57 -17.13
N TYR A 115 12.99 -3.31 -17.59
CA TYR A 115 13.43 -2.89 -18.91
C TYR A 115 14.86 -3.34 -19.31
N PRO A 116 15.88 -3.26 -18.41
CA PRO A 116 17.22 -3.79 -18.71
C PRO A 116 17.22 -5.28 -19.12
N LEU A 117 16.37 -6.11 -18.49
CA LEU A 117 16.21 -7.51 -18.87
C LEU A 117 15.67 -7.67 -20.29
N LEU A 118 14.69 -6.84 -20.66
CA LEU A 118 14.10 -6.86 -22.00
C LEU A 118 15.12 -6.48 -23.09
N LYS A 119 16.20 -5.78 -22.70
CA LYS A 119 17.35 -5.45 -23.56
C LYS A 119 18.44 -6.53 -23.59
N GLY A 120 18.23 -7.67 -22.92
CA GLY A 120 19.14 -8.81 -22.93
C GLY A 120 20.20 -8.82 -21.84
N ILE A 121 20.13 -7.91 -20.86
CA ILE A 121 20.99 -7.95 -19.67
C ILE A 121 20.48 -9.06 -18.77
N LYS A 122 21.29 -10.07 -18.43
CA LYS A 122 20.85 -11.14 -17.51
C LYS A 122 20.96 -10.66 -16.04
N TRP A 123 20.05 -11.13 -15.18
CA TRP A 123 20.11 -10.97 -13.72
C TRP A 123 21.14 -11.90 -13.08
N GLU A 124 22.36 -11.90 -13.58
CA GLU A 124 23.47 -12.58 -12.94
C GLU A 124 24.43 -11.50 -12.45
N CYS A 125 24.55 -11.36 -11.13
CA CYS A 125 25.47 -10.41 -10.51
C CYS A 125 26.95 -10.78 -10.71
N ALA A 126 27.22 -11.87 -11.45
CA ALA A 126 28.53 -12.32 -11.91
C ALA A 126 28.80 -11.99 -13.40
N ASN A 127 27.89 -11.27 -14.09
CA ASN A 127 28.03 -10.97 -15.51
C ASN A 127 29.18 -10.01 -15.84
N GLU A 128 29.71 -10.17 -17.05
CA GLU A 128 30.72 -9.29 -17.67
C GLU A 128 30.29 -7.81 -17.74
N ALA A 129 28.99 -7.50 -17.72
CA ALA A 129 28.46 -6.13 -17.67
C ALA A 129 28.90 -5.37 -16.40
N PHE A 130 29.23 -6.08 -15.31
CA PHE A 130 29.75 -5.53 -14.06
C PHE A 130 31.26 -5.78 -13.87
N GLY A 131 31.90 -6.54 -14.80
CA GLY A 131 33.31 -6.90 -14.79
C GLY A 131 33.60 -8.26 -14.13
N SER A 132 34.67 -8.95 -14.56
CA SER A 132 35.04 -10.30 -14.06
C SER A 132 35.57 -10.31 -12.61
N ASN A 133 35.90 -9.15 -12.05
CA ASN A 133 36.27 -8.93 -10.65
C ASN A 133 35.27 -7.98 -9.99
N VAL A 134 34.10 -8.50 -9.62
CA VAL A 134 33.03 -7.71 -9.00
C VAL A 134 33.41 -7.38 -7.56
N ASP A 135 33.71 -6.10 -7.30
CA ASP A 135 33.92 -5.58 -5.94
C ASP A 135 32.70 -5.91 -5.05
N PHE A 136 32.93 -6.15 -3.75
CA PHE A 136 31.89 -6.47 -2.78
C PHE A 136 30.71 -5.48 -2.86
N LEU A 137 31.01 -4.19 -3.03
CA LEU A 137 30.01 -3.13 -3.17
C LEU A 137 29.11 -3.31 -4.41
N MET A 138 29.65 -3.76 -5.55
CA MET A 138 28.85 -3.99 -6.76
C MET A 138 27.95 -5.22 -6.63
N ARG A 139 28.40 -6.24 -5.90
CA ARG A 139 27.57 -7.41 -5.61
C ARG A 139 26.38 -7.03 -4.72
N VAL A 140 26.63 -6.26 -3.65
CA VAL A 140 25.56 -5.75 -2.77
C VAL A 140 24.56 -4.88 -3.53
N GLU A 141 25.04 -4.02 -4.45
CA GLU A 141 24.16 -3.19 -5.28
C GLU A 141 23.27 -4.04 -6.21
N CYS A 142 23.86 -5.03 -6.88
CA CYS A 142 23.15 -5.92 -7.81
C CYS A 142 22.12 -6.82 -7.09
N ASP A 143 22.54 -7.49 -6.01
CA ASP A 143 21.65 -8.35 -5.22
C ASP A 143 20.53 -7.52 -4.61
N GLY A 144 20.86 -6.33 -4.08
CA GLY A 144 19.88 -5.38 -3.55
C GLY A 144 18.84 -4.97 -4.60
N TYR A 145 19.29 -4.66 -5.81
CA TYR A 145 18.40 -4.31 -6.92
C TYR A 145 17.48 -5.47 -7.33
N LEU A 146 18.01 -6.69 -7.38
CA LEU A 146 17.24 -7.90 -7.69
C LEU A 146 16.13 -8.13 -6.66
N PHE A 147 16.49 -8.15 -5.36
CA PHE A 147 15.52 -8.35 -4.30
C PHE A 147 14.50 -7.22 -4.25
N SER A 148 14.94 -5.97 -4.39
CA SER A 148 14.06 -4.81 -4.45
C SER A 148 13.05 -4.94 -5.60
N THR A 149 13.50 -5.36 -6.79
CA THR A 149 12.62 -5.59 -7.93
C THR A 149 11.59 -6.68 -7.65
N ILE A 150 12.00 -7.81 -7.05
CA ILE A 150 11.10 -8.90 -6.66
C ILE A 150 10.02 -8.40 -5.69
N PHE A 151 10.41 -7.67 -4.64
CA PHE A 151 9.46 -7.08 -3.70
C PHE A 151 8.57 -6.03 -4.36
N GLY A 152 9.07 -5.28 -5.34
CA GLY A 152 8.24 -4.37 -6.13
C GLY A 152 7.12 -5.07 -6.90
N TRP A 153 7.38 -6.27 -7.43
CA TRP A 153 6.32 -7.09 -8.04
C TRP A 153 5.33 -7.62 -7.00
N PHE A 154 5.78 -7.96 -5.78
CA PHE A 154 4.86 -8.28 -4.69
C PHE A 154 3.95 -7.10 -4.33
N MET A 155 4.46 -5.86 -4.33
CA MET A 155 3.62 -4.66 -4.11
C MET A 155 2.50 -4.54 -5.14
N ILE A 156 2.77 -4.84 -6.42
CA ILE A 156 1.74 -4.85 -7.48
C ILE A 156 0.62 -5.82 -7.12
N LEU A 157 0.96 -7.06 -6.72
CA LEU A 157 -0.02 -8.08 -6.35
C LEU A 157 -0.82 -7.69 -5.10
N GLU A 158 -0.15 -7.11 -4.10
CA GLU A 158 -0.79 -6.67 -2.86
C GLU A 158 -1.79 -5.54 -3.11
N PHE A 159 -1.41 -4.50 -3.88
CA PHE A 159 -2.31 -3.39 -4.20
C PHE A 159 -3.44 -3.81 -5.15
N PHE A 160 -3.18 -4.70 -6.09
CA PHE A 160 -4.22 -5.27 -6.95
C PHE A 160 -5.27 -6.02 -6.11
N THR A 161 -4.81 -6.90 -5.22
CA THR A 161 -5.68 -7.68 -4.34
C THR A 161 -6.48 -6.78 -3.40
N SER A 162 -5.81 -5.79 -2.80
CA SER A 162 -6.43 -4.77 -1.95
C SER A 162 -7.54 -4.03 -2.70
N THR A 163 -7.26 -3.54 -3.90
CA THR A 163 -8.22 -2.83 -4.76
C THR A 163 -9.47 -3.67 -5.02
N ILE A 164 -9.30 -4.95 -5.40
CA ILE A 164 -10.44 -5.86 -5.63
C ILE A 164 -11.26 -6.04 -4.35
N LEU A 165 -10.61 -6.22 -3.20
CA LEU A 165 -11.31 -6.42 -1.93
C LEU A 165 -12.08 -5.18 -1.49
N TYR A 166 -11.50 -3.98 -1.65
CA TYR A 166 -12.19 -2.73 -1.36
C TYR A 166 -13.35 -2.45 -2.32
N LEU A 167 -13.22 -2.78 -3.61
CA LEU A 167 -14.33 -2.72 -4.57
C LEU A 167 -15.49 -3.64 -4.18
N ARG A 168 -15.18 -4.89 -3.78
CA ARG A 168 -16.20 -5.84 -3.29
C ARG A 168 -16.87 -5.35 -2.02
N LEU A 169 -16.10 -4.81 -1.08
CA LEU A 169 -16.62 -4.24 0.17
C LEU A 169 -17.57 -3.06 -0.11
N TRP A 170 -17.18 -2.16 -1.01
CA TRP A 170 -17.98 -1.01 -1.41
C TRP A 170 -19.30 -1.43 -2.06
N LYS A 171 -19.26 -2.35 -3.05
CA LYS A 171 -20.46 -2.89 -3.70
C LYS A 171 -21.41 -3.53 -2.69
N THR A 172 -20.87 -4.30 -1.75
CA THR A 172 -21.69 -4.98 -0.73
C THR A 172 -22.36 -3.97 0.20
N ARG A 173 -21.62 -2.96 0.68
CA ARG A 173 -22.20 -1.93 1.58
C ARG A 173 -23.26 -1.07 0.88
N ASN A 174 -23.01 -0.60 -0.34
CA ASN A 174 -24.01 0.18 -1.08
C ASN A 174 -25.30 -0.60 -1.30
N TRP A 175 -25.21 -1.91 -1.57
CA TRP A 175 -26.38 -2.77 -1.71
C TRP A 175 -27.21 -2.81 -0.42
N TRP A 176 -26.56 -2.94 0.74
CA TRP A 176 -27.24 -2.90 2.04
C TRP A 176 -27.87 -1.54 2.33
N ASP A 177 -27.15 -0.45 2.08
CA ASP A 177 -27.64 0.90 2.36
C ASP A 177 -28.85 1.24 1.49
N ASN A 178 -28.86 0.81 0.21
CA ASN A 178 -29.97 1.00 -0.72
C ASN A 178 -31.20 0.13 -0.40
N ASN A 179 -31.01 -1.11 0.08
CA ASN A 179 -32.14 -1.96 0.45
C ASN A 179 -32.77 -1.55 1.79
N ASN A 180 -31.95 -1.15 2.76
CA ASN A 180 -32.46 -0.66 4.05
C ASN A 180 -33.19 0.68 3.92
N THR A 181 -32.87 1.51 2.91
CA THR A 181 -33.62 2.74 2.61
C THR A 181 -34.91 2.47 1.83
N ALA A 182 -35.04 1.33 1.15
CA ALA A 182 -36.26 0.92 0.46
C ALA A 182 -37.30 0.29 1.40
N GLU A 183 -36.88 -0.24 2.56
CA GLU A 183 -37.73 -0.96 3.53
C GLU A 183 -38.27 -0.10 4.69
N THR A 184 -38.20 1.23 4.64
CA THR A 184 -38.89 2.11 5.59
C THR A 184 -40.26 2.60 5.10
N PRO A 185 -41.36 1.83 5.29
CA PRO A 185 -42.61 2.36 5.81
C PRO A 185 -42.53 2.41 7.34
N SER A 186 -43.12 3.45 7.91
CA SER A 186 -43.24 3.68 9.35
C SER A 186 -43.62 2.44 10.16
N THR A 187 -43.10 2.41 11.40
CA THR A 187 -43.51 1.67 12.61
C THR A 187 -42.66 0.45 13.03
N GLU A 188 -41.99 0.65 14.17
CA GLU A 188 -41.77 -0.28 15.29
C GLU A 188 -40.48 -1.14 15.38
N SER A 189 -39.72 -0.84 16.45
CA SER A 189 -38.68 -1.65 17.12
C SER A 189 -37.46 -2.07 16.28
N THR A 190 -36.61 -1.10 15.96
CA THR A 190 -35.28 -1.32 15.38
C THR A 190 -34.38 -2.07 16.38
N LYS A 191 -34.13 -3.37 16.14
CA LYS A 191 -32.94 -4.03 16.67
C LYS A 191 -31.71 -3.38 16.04
N ILE A 192 -31.10 -2.48 16.79
CA ILE A 192 -29.86 -1.80 16.40
C ILE A 192 -28.78 -2.86 16.17
N SER A 193 -28.17 -2.86 14.98
CA SER A 193 -27.03 -3.74 14.68
C SER A 193 -25.88 -3.46 15.66
N PRO A 194 -25.11 -4.48 16.10
CA PRO A 194 -23.94 -4.27 16.97
C PRO A 194 -22.96 -3.21 16.44
N TYR A 195 -22.92 -3.02 15.11
CA TYR A 195 -22.15 -1.98 14.44
C TYR A 195 -22.69 -0.56 14.71
N GLU A 196 -24.01 -0.38 14.64
CA GLU A 196 -24.67 0.90 14.94
C GLU A 196 -24.56 1.24 16.43
N GLN A 197 -24.71 0.23 17.30
CA GLN A 197 -24.58 0.42 18.75
C GLN A 197 -23.17 0.88 19.13
N HIS A 198 -22.14 0.27 18.55
CA HIS A 198 -20.76 0.66 18.83
C HIS A 198 -20.39 2.02 18.20
N ARG A 199 -20.98 2.38 17.05
CA ARG A 199 -20.85 3.71 16.44
C ARG A 199 -21.44 4.79 17.35
N LEU A 200 -22.61 4.54 17.92
CA LEU A 200 -23.29 5.45 18.86
C LEU A 200 -22.47 5.65 20.14
N GLU A 201 -21.84 4.60 20.67
CA GLU A 201 -20.94 4.69 21.84
C GLU A 201 -19.69 5.54 21.57
N LEU A 202 -19.15 5.49 20.35
CA LEU A 202 -17.99 6.28 19.93
C LEU A 202 -18.32 7.77 19.69
N ASP A 203 -19.51 8.06 19.15
CA ASP A 203 -19.95 9.44 18.88
C ASP A 203 -20.43 10.17 20.16
N LEU A 204 -20.91 9.43 21.18
CA LEU A 204 -21.44 10.02 22.43
C LEU A 204 -20.39 10.18 23.55
N GLY A 205 -19.18 9.66 23.36
CA GLY A 205 -18.17 9.56 24.42
C GLY A 205 -18.62 8.66 25.58
N PRO A 206 -17.75 8.39 26.58
CA PRO A 206 -18.12 7.54 27.71
C PRO A 206 -19.14 8.28 28.59
N ARG A 207 -20.43 8.07 28.34
CA ARG A 207 -21.48 8.40 29.31
C ARG A 207 -21.64 7.25 30.28
N ASN A 208 -21.46 7.56 31.56
CA ASN A 208 -21.82 6.68 32.67
C ASN A 208 -23.19 6.04 32.43
N SER A 209 -23.25 4.73 32.61
CA SER A 209 -24.48 3.95 32.59
C SER A 209 -25.40 4.38 33.72
N SER A 210 -26.29 5.33 33.45
CA SER A 210 -27.47 5.55 34.28
C SER A 210 -28.50 6.39 33.53
N ASN A 211 -29.54 5.72 33.06
CA ASN A 211 -30.85 6.27 32.68
C ASN A 211 -30.90 7.32 31.56
N ILE A 212 -31.11 6.87 30.32
CA ILE A 212 -31.69 7.71 29.27
C ILE A 212 -33.20 7.49 29.28
N ASN A 213 -33.94 8.48 29.77
CA ASN A 213 -35.39 8.57 29.70
C ASN A 213 -35.76 9.24 28.36
N LEU A 214 -36.45 8.50 27.49
CA LEU A 214 -36.58 8.78 26.04
C LEU A 214 -37.74 9.75 25.72
N LYS A 215 -37.90 10.82 26.51
CA LYS A 215 -39.06 11.74 26.42
C LYS A 215 -38.74 13.19 26.08
N GLN A 216 -37.56 13.50 25.54
CA GLN A 216 -37.19 14.90 25.21
C GLN A 216 -36.67 15.13 23.78
N ILE A 217 -36.92 14.22 22.83
CA ILE A 217 -36.58 14.46 21.40
C ILE A 217 -37.76 14.19 20.46
N PHE A 218 -38.99 14.34 20.95
CA PHE A 218 -40.18 14.57 20.11
C PHE A 218 -41.10 15.56 20.79
#